data_AF-A0AA37PEZ3-F1
#
_entry.id   AF-A0AA37PEZ3-F1
#
_cell.length_a   1.000
_cell.length_b   1.000
_cell.length_c   1.000
_cell.angle_alpha   90.00
_cell.angle_beta   90.00
_cell.angle_gamma   90.00
#
_symmetry.space_group_name_H-M   'P 1'
#
loop_
_entity.id
_entity.type
_entity.pdbx_description
1 polymer ?
#
loop_
_entity_poly.entity_id
_entity_poly.type
_entity_poly.pdbx_seq_one_letter_code
_entity_poly.pdbx_strand_id
1 'polypeptide(L)'
;MLSENGPCVTDGPNATKFNPNSWTEHFNVVYLDQPAGVGFSYVDNRTDGEPPAMPSRTQASSLTPASSLDSIAFIRLLYEASPSLASADLHLSGGSFAGRYVPTLAASILEYNSFFDHSPEARGAVIPLRSIFVGNPWIDLAVQVPSMHEVSCFDGWRGKYPRQLKEEDCKALEGALTPCEKLLRACEQGSARPPLCAMAVDACRPDYLEVFQKATRSVYDRRLRHCPGPGNCYPDVANPVQYLNSPAVLDGEFEVALRTRGAKTGWEMEDWPTFKRFSASGDFVAPMTAALRALLEDSREGKTASGSRRPLDVLLYIGVMDIICNPDGVLEALRGICEESRRVRKE
;
A
#
# COMPACT_ATOMS: atom_id res chain seq x y z
N MET A 1 -8.25 -9.60 -3.56
CA MET A 1 -9.53 -10.22 -3.98
C MET A 1 -9.59 -11.71 -3.65
N LEU A 2 -8.83 -12.56 -4.36
CA LEU A 2 -8.99 -14.04 -4.35
C LEU A 2 -8.41 -14.78 -3.13
N SER A 3 -7.82 -14.06 -2.16
CA SER A 3 -7.16 -14.66 -1.00
C SER A 3 -7.61 -14.06 0.34
N GLU A 4 -8.44 -13.02 0.32
CA GLU A 4 -8.73 -12.21 1.50
C GLU A 4 -10.22 -11.92 1.62
N ASN A 5 -10.70 -10.85 1.00
CA ASN A 5 -12.02 -10.27 1.25
C ASN A 5 -12.96 -10.29 0.02
N GLY A 6 -12.53 -10.92 -1.09
CA GLY A 6 -13.36 -11.06 -2.29
C GLY A 6 -14.54 -12.01 -2.11
N PRO A 7 -15.54 -11.97 -3.02
CA PRO A 7 -16.74 -12.83 -2.95
C PRO A 7 -16.41 -14.32 -3.08
N CYS A 8 -15.32 -14.62 -3.78
CA CYS A 8 -14.77 -15.95 -3.90
C CYS A 8 -13.28 -15.92 -3.53
N VAL A 9 -12.82 -17.01 -2.90
CA VAL A 9 -11.40 -17.29 -2.68
C VAL A 9 -10.97 -18.49 -3.49
N THR A 10 -9.69 -18.54 -3.87
CA THR A 10 -9.16 -19.68 -4.62
C THR A 10 -9.29 -20.99 -3.86
N ASP A 11 -9.59 -22.06 -4.59
CA ASP A 11 -9.73 -23.44 -4.08
C ASP A 11 -8.89 -24.36 -4.98
N GLY A 12 -7.57 -24.15 -4.92
CA GLY A 12 -6.61 -24.74 -5.86
C GLY A 12 -6.42 -23.93 -7.15
N PRO A 13 -5.70 -24.50 -8.15
CA PRO A 13 -5.25 -23.76 -9.32
C PRO A 13 -6.35 -23.36 -10.32
N ASN A 14 -7.48 -24.07 -10.33
CA ASN A 14 -8.49 -23.95 -11.40
C ASN A 14 -9.91 -23.73 -10.86
N ALA A 15 -10.06 -23.45 -9.57
CA ALA A 15 -11.37 -23.30 -8.95
C ALA A 15 -11.36 -22.20 -7.90
N THR A 16 -12.55 -21.69 -7.61
CA THR A 16 -12.81 -20.81 -6.47
C THR A 16 -13.98 -21.36 -5.67
N LYS A 17 -14.04 -20.95 -4.40
CA LYS A 17 -15.18 -21.22 -3.51
C LYS A 17 -15.70 -19.92 -2.92
N PHE A 18 -16.98 -19.92 -2.58
CA PHE A 18 -17.64 -18.78 -1.96
C PHE A 18 -16.96 -18.39 -0.63
N ASN A 19 -16.79 -17.10 -0.42
CA ASN A 19 -16.27 -16.53 0.82
C ASN A 19 -17.42 -15.97 1.66
N PRO A 20 -17.82 -16.64 2.76
CA PRO A 20 -18.92 -16.16 3.61
C PRO A 20 -18.58 -14.88 4.38
N ASN A 21 -17.32 -14.45 4.37
CA ASN A 21 -16.86 -13.23 5.04
C ASN A 21 -16.46 -12.13 4.04
N SER A 22 -17.00 -12.18 2.81
CA SER A 22 -16.66 -11.20 1.80
C SER A 22 -17.13 -9.80 2.18
N TRP A 23 -16.34 -8.78 1.80
CA TRP A 23 -16.78 -7.39 1.91
C TRP A 23 -17.92 -7.05 0.94
N THR A 24 -18.12 -7.82 -0.12
CA THR A 24 -19.20 -7.58 -1.09
C THR A 24 -20.59 -7.85 -0.52
N GLU A 25 -20.70 -8.49 0.65
CA GLU A 25 -21.97 -8.68 1.36
C GLU A 25 -22.56 -7.35 1.88
N HIS A 26 -21.72 -6.32 2.02
CA HIS A 26 -22.11 -5.02 2.59
C HIS A 26 -21.68 -3.81 1.75
N PHE A 27 -20.76 -3.99 0.79
CA PHE A 27 -20.21 -2.90 -0.02
C PHE A 27 -20.16 -3.25 -1.50
N ASN A 28 -20.26 -2.24 -2.37
CA ASN A 28 -19.78 -2.38 -3.74
C ASN A 28 -18.26 -2.24 -3.71
N VAL A 29 -17.54 -3.33 -3.97
CA VAL A 29 -16.06 -3.34 -3.86
C VAL A 29 -15.44 -3.33 -5.25
N VAL A 30 -14.53 -2.38 -5.47
CA VAL A 30 -13.70 -2.31 -6.68
C VAL A 30 -12.28 -2.72 -6.32
N TYR A 31 -11.78 -3.77 -6.97
CA TYR A 31 -10.39 -4.17 -6.88
C TYR A 31 -9.64 -3.58 -8.08
N LEU A 32 -8.68 -2.71 -7.80
CA LEU A 32 -7.91 -1.99 -8.81
C LEU A 32 -6.46 -2.49 -8.80
N ASP A 33 -6.03 -3.09 -9.91
CA ASP A 33 -4.61 -3.32 -10.18
C ASP A 33 -3.94 -1.97 -10.47
N GLN A 34 -3.12 -1.48 -9.55
CA GLN A 34 -2.41 -0.22 -9.69
C GLN A 34 -1.01 -0.28 -9.07
N PRO A 35 -0.05 0.50 -9.59
CA PRO A 35 -0.14 1.35 -10.78
C PRO A 35 -0.14 0.56 -12.09
N ALA A 36 -0.23 1.24 -13.23
CA ALA A 36 -0.06 0.63 -14.55
C ALA A 36 1.22 -0.23 -14.59
N GLY A 37 1.14 -1.42 -15.18
CA GLY A 37 2.20 -2.43 -15.13
C GLY A 37 1.87 -3.58 -14.16
N VAL A 38 1.19 -3.31 -13.05
CA VAL A 38 0.80 -4.32 -12.06
C VAL A 38 -0.38 -5.15 -12.55
N GLY A 39 -0.34 -6.47 -12.33
CA GLY A 39 -1.40 -7.39 -12.68
C GLY A 39 -1.84 -7.25 -14.14
N PHE A 40 -3.12 -6.99 -14.37
CA PHE A 40 -3.67 -6.76 -15.72
C PHE A 40 -3.56 -5.31 -16.22
N SER A 41 -3.25 -4.35 -15.36
CA SER A 41 -3.11 -2.95 -15.75
C SER A 41 -1.89 -2.74 -16.63
N TYR A 42 -2.05 -2.00 -17.73
CA TYR A 42 -1.02 -1.79 -18.75
C TYR A 42 -1.07 -0.38 -19.33
N VAL A 43 -0.05 -0.05 -20.14
CA VAL A 43 0.00 1.21 -20.90
C VAL A 43 0.11 0.86 -22.38
N ASP A 44 -0.76 1.48 -23.17
CA ASP A 44 -0.72 1.38 -24.64
C ASP A 44 0.32 2.38 -25.17
N ASN A 45 1.60 2.01 -25.10
CA ASN A 45 2.70 2.81 -25.67
C ASN A 45 3.69 1.93 -26.42
N ARG A 46 3.15 1.07 -27.31
CA ARG A 46 3.96 0.34 -28.28
C ARG A 46 4.36 1.29 -29.40
N THR A 47 5.57 1.83 -29.34
CA THR A 47 6.33 2.08 -30.58
C THR A 47 6.85 0.72 -31.06
N ASP A 48 6.62 0.40 -32.34
CA ASP A 48 7.02 -0.88 -32.93
C ASP A 48 8.50 -1.19 -32.63
N GLY A 49 8.75 -2.33 -31.99
CA GLY A 49 10.09 -2.84 -31.70
C GLY A 49 10.68 -2.48 -30.33
N GLU A 50 10.05 -1.61 -29.54
CA GLU A 50 10.54 -1.22 -28.21
C GLU A 50 9.67 -1.83 -27.08
N PRO A 51 10.26 -2.27 -25.95
CA PRO A 51 9.49 -2.66 -24.79
C PRO A 51 8.61 -1.49 -24.31
N PRO A 52 7.41 -1.76 -23.74
CA PRO A 52 6.48 -0.71 -23.35
C PRO A 52 7.18 0.34 -22.47
N ALA A 53 7.38 1.53 -23.03
CA ALA A 53 7.93 2.65 -22.29
C ALA A 53 6.83 3.18 -21.39
N MET A 54 6.99 2.93 -20.09
CA MET A 54 6.06 3.44 -19.09
C MET A 54 6.04 4.99 -19.13
N PRO A 55 4.87 5.63 -18.93
CA PRO A 55 4.69 7.06 -19.13
C PRO A 55 5.73 7.89 -18.39
N SER A 56 6.12 9.05 -18.93
CA SER A 56 7.10 9.98 -18.30
C SER A 56 6.75 10.34 -16.84
N ARG A 57 5.46 10.36 -16.46
CA ARG A 57 5.02 10.55 -15.06
C ARG A 57 5.43 9.42 -14.11
N THR A 58 5.86 8.27 -14.62
CA THR A 58 6.47 7.16 -13.86
C THR A 58 8.00 7.29 -13.70
N GLN A 59 8.55 8.41 -14.18
CA GLN A 59 9.91 8.89 -13.89
C GLN A 59 9.89 10.09 -12.92
N ALA A 60 8.72 10.41 -12.34
CA ALA A 60 8.61 11.44 -11.32
C ALA A 60 9.46 11.09 -10.09
N SER A 61 9.97 12.12 -9.41
CA SER A 61 10.72 11.97 -8.16
C SER A 61 9.91 11.34 -7.03
N SER A 62 8.57 11.26 -7.15
CA SER A 62 7.71 10.47 -6.27
C SER A 62 6.59 9.82 -7.10
N LEU A 63 6.54 8.49 -7.06
CA LEU A 63 5.65 7.69 -7.91
C LEU A 63 4.27 7.50 -7.26
N THR A 64 4.16 7.54 -5.94
CA THR A 64 2.88 7.40 -5.23
C THR A 64 1.92 8.58 -5.55
N PRO A 65 2.33 9.86 -5.48
CA PRO A 65 1.49 10.98 -5.92
C PRO A 65 1.11 10.91 -7.40
N ALA A 66 2.06 10.54 -8.28
CA ALA A 66 1.79 10.36 -9.70
C ALA A 66 0.73 9.27 -9.95
N SER A 67 0.82 8.14 -9.26
CA SER A 67 -0.19 7.06 -9.32
C SER A 67 -1.55 7.47 -8.75
N SER A 68 -1.58 8.44 -7.84
CA SER A 68 -2.83 8.95 -7.26
C SER A 68 -3.66 9.76 -8.27
N LEU A 69 -3.00 10.47 -9.20
CA LEU A 69 -3.70 11.16 -10.29
C LEU A 69 -4.37 10.17 -11.26
N ASP A 70 -3.72 9.04 -11.52
CA ASP A 70 -4.28 7.94 -12.31
C ASP A 70 -5.45 7.29 -11.57
N SER A 71 -5.28 7.17 -10.26
CA SER A 71 -6.30 6.91 -9.24
C SER A 71 -7.60 7.65 -9.49
N ILE A 72 -7.47 8.97 -9.44
CA ILE A 72 -8.55 9.95 -9.57
C ILE A 72 -9.18 9.87 -10.96
N ALA A 73 -8.38 9.80 -12.02
CA ALA A 73 -8.88 9.66 -13.38
C ALA A 73 -9.73 8.38 -13.54
N PHE A 74 -9.26 7.25 -13.02
CA PHE A 74 -10.03 6.01 -13.00
C PHE A 74 -11.35 6.15 -12.24
N ILE A 75 -11.34 6.74 -11.04
CA ILE A 75 -12.57 6.94 -10.24
C ILE A 75 -13.58 7.80 -11.00
N ARG A 76 -13.13 8.87 -11.68
CA ARG A 76 -14.00 9.73 -12.49
C ARG A 76 -14.61 8.98 -13.68
N LEU A 77 -13.79 8.23 -14.41
CA LEU A 77 -14.27 7.41 -15.53
C LEU A 77 -15.24 6.31 -15.06
N LEU A 78 -14.99 5.72 -13.89
CA LEU A 78 -15.89 4.75 -13.28
C LEU A 78 -17.25 5.37 -12.95
N TYR A 79 -17.27 6.59 -12.42
CA TYR A 79 -18.51 7.32 -12.13
C TYR A 79 -19.25 7.76 -13.40
N GLU A 80 -18.53 8.07 -14.48
CA GLU A 80 -19.15 8.32 -15.79
C GLU A 80 -19.79 7.05 -16.37
N ALA A 81 -19.10 5.92 -16.26
CA ALA A 81 -19.59 4.63 -16.74
C ALA A 81 -20.71 4.05 -15.86
N SER A 82 -20.70 4.37 -14.56
CA SER A 82 -21.68 3.91 -13.57
C SER A 82 -22.12 5.06 -12.64
N PRO A 83 -23.01 5.95 -13.11
CA PRO A 83 -23.41 7.15 -12.37
C PRO A 83 -24.02 6.89 -10.99
N SER A 84 -24.63 5.72 -10.76
CA SER A 84 -25.14 5.32 -9.45
C SER A 84 -24.06 5.22 -8.37
N LEU A 85 -22.81 4.89 -8.75
CA LEU A 85 -21.69 4.84 -7.81
C LEU A 85 -21.24 6.25 -7.38
N ALA A 86 -21.45 7.27 -8.22
CA ALA A 86 -21.04 8.65 -7.92
C ALA A 86 -21.81 9.27 -6.75
N SER A 87 -22.99 8.74 -6.41
CA SER A 87 -23.79 9.15 -5.25
C SER A 87 -23.47 8.40 -3.96
N ALA A 88 -22.66 7.33 -4.02
CA ALA A 88 -22.32 6.52 -2.86
C ALA A 88 -21.11 7.09 -2.12
N ASP A 89 -21.05 6.84 -0.81
CA ASP A 89 -19.86 7.17 -0.02
C ASP A 89 -18.66 6.34 -0.52
N LEU A 90 -17.58 7.02 -0.92
CA LEU A 90 -16.33 6.37 -1.33
C LEU A 90 -15.47 6.09 -0.10
N HIS A 91 -15.05 4.84 0.05
CA HIS A 91 -14.10 4.43 1.07
C HIS A 91 -12.85 3.84 0.41
N LEU A 92 -11.67 4.31 0.82
CA LEU A 92 -10.41 3.79 0.30
C LEU A 92 -9.80 2.80 1.30
N SER A 93 -9.37 1.64 0.80
CA SER A 93 -8.81 0.58 1.61
C SER A 93 -7.63 -0.11 0.95
N GLY A 94 -6.73 -0.64 1.78
CA GLY A 94 -5.64 -1.50 1.36
C GLY A 94 -4.86 -2.01 2.57
N GLY A 95 -3.74 -2.70 2.33
CA GLY A 95 -2.80 -3.06 3.39
C GLY A 95 -1.34 -3.00 2.96
N SER A 96 -0.43 -3.18 3.92
CA SER A 96 1.03 -3.15 3.68
C SER A 96 1.45 -1.82 3.03
N PHE A 97 2.06 -1.84 1.84
CA PHE A 97 2.50 -0.65 1.11
C PHE A 97 1.33 0.28 0.70
N ALA A 98 0.08 -0.19 0.77
CA ALA A 98 -1.09 0.68 0.67
C ALA A 98 -1.23 1.65 1.86
N GLY A 99 -0.46 1.46 2.95
CA GLY A 99 -0.18 2.51 3.95
C GLY A 99 0.38 3.79 3.36
N ARG A 100 0.92 3.72 2.13
CA ARG A 100 1.29 4.86 1.31
C ARG A 100 0.23 5.24 0.30
N TYR A 101 -0.20 4.28 -0.53
CA TYR A 101 -1.15 4.56 -1.59
C TYR A 101 -2.44 5.19 -1.08
N VAL A 102 -3.03 4.64 -0.02
CA VAL A 102 -4.36 5.05 0.46
C VAL A 102 -4.35 6.46 1.04
N PRO A 103 -3.45 6.82 1.99
CA PRO A 103 -3.40 8.19 2.49
C PRO A 103 -3.02 9.22 1.42
N THR A 104 -2.09 8.90 0.52
CA THR A 104 -1.71 9.82 -0.56
C THR A 104 -2.86 10.03 -1.54
N LEU A 105 -3.54 8.98 -1.98
CA LEU A 105 -4.70 9.09 -2.86
C LEU A 105 -5.83 9.90 -2.20
N ALA A 106 -6.10 9.65 -0.91
CA ALA A 106 -7.08 10.41 -0.16
C ALA A 106 -6.73 11.91 -0.12
N ALA A 107 -5.47 12.26 0.18
CA ALA A 107 -5.03 13.65 0.21
C ALA A 107 -5.12 14.31 -1.18
N SER A 108 -4.74 13.60 -2.24
CA SER A 108 -4.90 14.08 -3.62
C SER A 108 -6.38 14.25 -4.02
N ILE A 109 -7.29 13.43 -3.50
CA ILE A 109 -8.73 13.62 -3.71
C ILE A 109 -9.23 14.88 -2.99
N LEU A 110 -8.75 15.16 -1.77
CA LEU A 110 -9.10 16.40 -1.06
C LEU A 110 -8.62 17.63 -1.84
N GLU A 111 -7.38 17.60 -2.34
CA GLU A 111 -6.83 18.67 -3.19
C GLU A 111 -7.66 18.83 -4.47
N TYR A 112 -7.94 17.72 -5.17
CA TYR A 112 -8.80 17.69 -6.36
C TYR A 112 -10.19 18.30 -6.08
N ASN A 113 -10.81 17.92 -4.97
CA ASN A 113 -12.13 18.41 -4.59
C ASN A 113 -12.12 19.92 -4.27
N SER A 114 -11.01 20.45 -3.74
CA SER A 114 -10.92 21.87 -3.37
C SER A 114 -11.03 22.83 -4.56
N PHE A 115 -10.66 22.37 -5.77
CA PHE A 115 -10.87 23.13 -7.01
C PHE A 115 -12.36 23.43 -7.30
N PHE A 116 -13.29 22.71 -6.68
CA PHE A 116 -14.73 22.87 -6.88
C PHE A 116 -15.44 23.59 -5.72
N ASP A 117 -14.73 23.97 -4.65
CA ASP A 117 -15.33 24.61 -3.47
C ASP A 117 -16.08 25.92 -3.81
N HIS A 118 -15.68 26.59 -4.89
CA HIS A 118 -16.26 27.84 -5.37
C HIS A 118 -16.99 27.70 -6.73
N SER A 119 -17.27 26.47 -7.17
CA SER A 119 -17.95 26.19 -8.45
C SER A 119 -19.19 25.32 -8.25
N PRO A 120 -20.33 25.90 -7.80
CA PRO A 120 -21.57 25.16 -7.54
C PRO A 120 -22.07 24.33 -8.72
N GLU A 121 -21.86 24.81 -9.94
CA GLU A 121 -22.20 24.15 -11.20
C GLU A 121 -21.38 22.87 -11.46
N ALA A 122 -20.21 22.75 -10.83
CA ALA A 122 -19.30 21.62 -10.99
C ALA A 122 -19.39 20.61 -9.83
N ARG A 123 -20.41 20.69 -8.97
CA ARG A 123 -20.57 19.75 -7.83
C ARG A 123 -20.63 18.28 -8.22
N GLY A 124 -21.09 17.94 -9.43
CA GLY A 124 -21.06 16.57 -9.96
C GLY A 124 -19.64 16.02 -10.24
N ALA A 125 -18.62 16.89 -10.24
CA ALA A 125 -17.22 16.51 -10.39
C ALA A 125 -16.58 16.06 -9.07
N VAL A 126 -17.15 16.44 -7.92
CA VAL A 126 -16.62 16.11 -6.59
C VAL A 126 -16.64 14.60 -6.36
N ILE A 127 -15.54 14.06 -5.82
CA ILE A 127 -15.45 12.67 -5.39
C ILE A 127 -15.92 12.58 -3.94
N PRO A 128 -16.96 11.78 -3.62
CA PRO A 128 -17.57 11.71 -2.28
C PRO A 128 -16.74 10.86 -1.29
N LEU A 129 -15.48 11.22 -1.06
CA LEU A 129 -14.60 10.51 -0.13
C LEU A 129 -15.13 10.62 1.31
N ARG A 130 -15.37 9.47 1.94
CA ARG A 130 -15.97 9.35 3.26
C ARG A 130 -15.00 8.88 4.33
N SER A 131 -14.15 7.89 4.01
CA SER A 131 -13.15 7.38 4.95
C SER A 131 -11.99 6.68 4.25
N ILE A 132 -10.91 6.49 5.00
CA ILE A 132 -9.87 5.52 4.68
C ILE A 132 -9.76 4.47 5.77
N PHE A 133 -9.40 3.25 5.40
CA PHE A 133 -9.02 2.23 6.35
C PHE A 133 -7.88 1.35 5.83
N VAL A 134 -6.81 1.21 6.62
CA VAL A 134 -5.60 0.53 6.16
C VAL A 134 -5.15 -0.52 7.16
N GLY A 135 -4.97 -1.74 6.66
CA GLY A 135 -4.50 -2.90 7.41
C GLY A 135 -2.98 -3.00 7.40
N ASN A 136 -2.35 -3.17 8.55
CA ASN A 136 -0.90 -3.41 8.65
C ASN A 136 -0.10 -2.40 7.80
N PRO A 137 -0.26 -1.08 8.01
CA PRO A 137 0.25 -0.06 7.10
C PRO A 137 1.77 0.11 7.20
N TRP A 138 2.40 0.34 6.06
CA TRP A 138 3.74 0.88 5.97
C TRP A 138 3.68 2.41 5.88
N ILE A 139 4.08 3.09 6.95
CA ILE A 139 3.92 4.54 7.18
C ILE A 139 5.27 5.26 7.15
N ASP A 140 6.22 4.80 7.95
CA ASP A 140 7.55 5.43 8.13
C ASP A 140 8.59 4.31 8.25
N LEU A 141 9.45 4.21 7.25
CA LEU A 141 10.45 3.16 7.17
C LEU A 141 11.54 3.31 8.25
N ALA A 142 11.93 4.56 8.53
CA ALA A 142 12.96 4.86 9.52
C ALA A 142 12.52 4.47 10.95
N VAL A 143 11.22 4.44 11.21
CA VAL A 143 10.65 3.94 12.48
C VAL A 143 10.39 2.44 12.44
N GLN A 144 9.78 1.95 11.35
CA GLN A 144 9.29 0.57 11.30
C GLN A 144 10.42 -0.45 11.17
N VAL A 145 11.53 -0.14 10.50
CA VAL A 145 12.67 -1.07 10.42
C VAL A 145 13.30 -1.36 11.79
N PRO A 146 13.65 -0.35 12.62
CA PRO A 146 14.06 -0.61 14.01
C PRO A 146 13.05 -1.44 14.80
N SER A 147 11.75 -1.15 14.65
CA SER A 147 10.73 -1.93 15.36
C SER A 147 10.68 -3.40 14.94
N MET A 148 11.03 -3.74 13.69
CA MET A 148 11.10 -5.13 13.24
C MET A 148 12.18 -5.91 14.00
N HIS A 149 13.32 -5.29 14.32
CA HIS A 149 14.33 -5.91 15.18
C HIS A 149 13.79 -6.12 16.58
N GLU A 150 13.25 -5.06 17.20
CA GLU A 150 12.76 -5.11 18.58
C GLU A 150 11.74 -6.23 18.80
N VAL A 151 10.70 -6.32 17.95
CA VAL A 151 9.63 -7.31 18.11
C VAL A 151 10.04 -8.74 17.74
N SER A 152 11.23 -8.91 17.17
CA SER A 152 11.75 -10.19 16.70
C SER A 152 12.88 -10.73 17.56
N CYS A 153 13.61 -9.84 18.24
CA CYS A 153 14.75 -10.15 19.09
C CYS A 153 14.39 -10.18 20.58
N PHE A 154 13.30 -9.52 20.95
CA PHE A 154 12.74 -9.51 22.30
C PHE A 154 11.30 -10.00 22.32
N ASP A 155 10.72 -10.10 23.52
CA ASP A 155 9.33 -10.48 23.68
C ASP A 155 8.42 -9.34 23.21
N GLY A 156 7.83 -9.51 22.03
CA GLY A 156 7.03 -8.50 21.33
C GLY A 156 5.61 -8.33 21.88
N TRP A 157 4.94 -7.26 21.46
CA TRP A 157 3.58 -6.84 21.82
C TRP A 157 3.19 -7.13 23.28
N ARG A 158 3.55 -6.19 24.17
CA ARG A 158 3.22 -6.25 25.61
C ARG A 158 3.74 -7.53 26.29
N GLY A 159 4.87 -8.08 25.83
CA GLY A 159 5.49 -9.29 26.35
C GLY A 159 4.68 -10.57 26.10
N LYS A 160 3.72 -10.56 25.17
CA LYS A 160 2.85 -11.71 24.92
C LYS A 160 3.41 -12.70 23.91
N TYR A 161 4.33 -12.26 23.05
CA TYR A 161 4.88 -13.09 22.00
C TYR A 161 6.38 -13.25 22.21
N PRO A 162 6.88 -14.50 22.33
CA PRO A 162 8.30 -14.71 22.56
C PRO A 162 9.12 -14.23 21.36
N ARG A 163 10.40 -13.95 21.61
CA ARG A 163 11.37 -13.66 20.53
C ARG A 163 11.33 -14.71 19.41
N GLN A 164 11.58 -14.25 18.19
CA GLN A 164 11.43 -15.03 16.94
C GLN A 164 12.78 -15.48 16.37
N LEU A 165 13.78 -14.63 16.52
CA LEU A 165 15.14 -14.80 16.01
C LEU A 165 16.09 -15.25 17.11
N LYS A 166 17.20 -15.87 16.71
CA LYS A 166 18.28 -16.23 17.63
C LYS A 166 19.17 -15.01 17.90
N GLU A 167 19.96 -15.10 18.96
CA GLU A 167 20.87 -14.01 19.35
C GLU A 167 21.88 -13.65 18.25
N GLU A 168 22.36 -14.64 17.49
CA GLU A 168 23.26 -14.44 16.34
C GLU A 168 22.61 -13.60 15.23
N ASP A 169 21.36 -13.92 14.86
CA ASP A 169 20.59 -13.18 13.87
C ASP A 169 20.29 -11.75 14.35
N CYS A 170 19.97 -11.61 15.64
CA CYS A 170 19.70 -10.32 16.27
C CYS A 170 20.90 -9.39 16.27
N LYS A 171 22.09 -9.91 16.58
CA LYS A 171 23.34 -9.15 16.51
C LYS A 171 23.67 -8.71 15.09
N ALA A 172 23.38 -9.57 14.10
CA ALA A 172 23.59 -9.23 12.69
C ALA A 172 22.69 -8.08 12.23
N LEU A 173 21.42 -8.06 12.66
CA LEU A 173 20.49 -6.96 12.37
C LEU A 173 20.85 -5.67 13.14
N GLU A 174 21.22 -5.79 14.41
CA GLU A 174 21.58 -4.65 15.27
C GLU A 174 22.71 -3.80 14.69
N GLY A 175 23.74 -4.46 14.13
CA GLY A 175 24.87 -3.77 13.49
C GLY A 175 24.50 -2.88 12.30
N ALA A 176 23.37 -3.16 11.64
CA ALA A 176 22.89 -2.40 10.48
C ALA A 176 21.87 -1.30 10.84
N LEU A 177 21.28 -1.34 12.04
CA LEU A 177 20.18 -0.45 12.42
C LEU A 177 20.56 1.03 12.41
N THR A 178 21.65 1.39 13.08
CA THR A 178 22.02 2.80 13.25
C THR A 178 22.36 3.48 11.91
N PRO A 179 23.19 2.88 11.02
CA PRO A 179 23.42 3.45 9.69
C PRO A 179 22.15 3.52 8.84
N CYS A 180 21.32 2.46 8.87
CA CYS A 180 20.04 2.39 8.17
C CYS A 180 19.11 3.54 8.60
N GLU A 181 18.81 3.65 9.89
CA GLU A 181 17.93 4.70 10.42
C GLU A 181 18.42 6.10 10.05
N LYS A 182 19.71 6.38 10.23
CA LYS A 182 20.29 7.71 9.92
C LYS A 182 20.14 8.07 8.44
N LEU A 183 20.40 7.13 7.54
CA LEU A 183 20.29 7.39 6.10
C LEU A 183 18.85 7.45 5.63
N LEU A 184 17.95 6.65 6.21
CA LEU A 184 16.52 6.76 5.99
C LEU A 184 16.04 8.16 6.39
N ARG A 185 16.31 8.61 7.62
CA ARG A 185 15.98 9.98 8.09
C ARG A 185 16.57 11.07 7.20
N ALA A 186 17.80 10.90 6.72
CA ALA A 186 18.43 11.84 5.80
C ALA A 186 17.68 11.90 4.45
N CYS A 187 17.23 10.77 3.90
CA CYS A 187 16.36 10.73 2.73
C CYS A 187 15.06 11.49 2.98
N GLU A 188 14.40 11.31 4.14
CA GLU A 188 13.17 12.02 4.49
C GLU A 188 13.39 13.54 4.52
N GLN A 189 14.41 14.00 5.25
CA GLN A 189 14.74 15.43 5.38
C GLN A 189 15.23 16.04 4.07
N GLY A 190 15.90 15.25 3.23
CA GLY A 190 16.40 15.64 1.92
C GLY A 190 15.33 15.75 0.84
N SER A 191 14.05 15.80 1.20
CA SER A 191 12.91 15.82 0.25
C SER A 191 12.85 14.58 -0.65
N ALA A 192 13.19 13.41 -0.11
CA ALA A 192 13.17 12.14 -0.81
C ALA A 192 13.98 12.12 -2.13
N ARG A 193 15.14 12.79 -2.16
CA ARG A 193 16.01 12.81 -3.36
C ARG A 193 16.40 11.38 -3.78
N PRO A 194 16.14 10.96 -5.03
CA PRO A 194 16.31 9.57 -5.45
C PRO A 194 17.68 8.94 -5.11
N PRO A 195 18.84 9.59 -5.34
CA PRO A 195 20.13 8.99 -5.02
C PRO A 195 20.35 8.79 -3.52
N LEU A 196 19.89 9.72 -2.68
CA LEU A 196 20.04 9.64 -1.23
C LEU A 196 19.17 8.52 -0.66
N CYS A 197 17.96 8.36 -1.19
CA CYS A 197 17.04 7.31 -0.77
C CYS A 197 17.43 5.92 -1.26
N ALA A 198 18.00 5.81 -2.47
CA ALA A 198 18.59 4.56 -2.94
C ALA A 198 19.73 4.09 -2.02
N MET A 199 20.64 5.00 -1.65
CA MET A 199 21.69 4.72 -0.66
C MET A 199 21.14 4.31 0.70
N ALA A 200 20.01 4.89 1.13
CA ALA A 200 19.38 4.55 2.39
C ALA A 200 18.83 3.11 2.41
N VAL A 201 18.23 2.65 1.31
CA VAL A 201 17.79 1.25 1.17
C VAL A 201 18.98 0.30 1.23
N ASP A 202 20.07 0.60 0.53
CA ASP A 202 21.29 -0.22 0.53
C ASP A 202 21.95 -0.30 1.91
N ALA A 203 21.85 0.76 2.72
CA ALA A 203 22.42 0.81 4.06
C ALA A 203 21.68 -0.05 5.09
N CYS A 204 20.46 -0.48 4.78
CA CYS A 204 19.67 -1.38 5.63
C CYS A 204 20.06 -2.86 5.47
N ARG A 205 21.27 -3.15 4.96
CA ARG A 205 21.82 -4.51 4.82
C ARG A 205 22.58 -4.98 6.08
N PRO A 206 22.47 -6.25 6.51
CA PRO A 206 21.77 -7.35 5.83
C PRO A 206 20.26 -7.09 5.81
N ASP A 207 19.65 -7.37 4.65
CA ASP A 207 18.22 -7.13 4.46
C ASP A 207 17.46 -7.95 5.50
N TYR A 208 16.53 -7.31 6.21
CA TYR A 208 15.65 -7.97 7.16
C TYR A 208 14.98 -9.19 6.53
N LEU A 209 14.54 -9.08 5.28
CA LEU A 209 13.92 -10.19 4.57
C LEU A 209 14.88 -11.37 4.43
N GLU A 210 16.16 -11.11 4.14
CA GLU A 210 17.19 -12.14 3.99
C GLU A 210 17.48 -12.85 5.33
N VAL A 211 17.58 -12.11 6.44
CA VAL A 211 17.78 -12.70 7.77
C VAL A 211 16.62 -13.59 8.16
N PHE A 212 15.37 -13.14 7.96
CA PHE A 212 14.18 -13.94 8.24
C PHE A 212 14.11 -15.20 7.37
N GLN A 213 14.46 -15.07 6.10
CA GLN A 213 14.50 -16.18 5.16
C GLN A 213 15.50 -17.26 5.63
N LYS A 214 16.72 -16.85 6.01
CA LYS A 214 17.76 -17.74 6.56
C LYS A 214 17.33 -18.38 7.89
N ALA A 215 16.68 -17.61 8.75
CA ALA A 215 16.13 -18.10 10.01
C ALA A 215 14.89 -18.98 9.82
N THR A 216 14.38 -19.13 8.60
CA THR A 216 13.16 -19.86 8.25
C THR A 216 11.93 -19.35 9.02
N ARG A 217 11.81 -18.03 9.14
CA ARG A 217 10.72 -17.31 9.82
C ARG A 217 9.95 -16.45 8.82
N SER A 218 8.65 -16.27 9.05
CA SER A 218 7.84 -15.32 8.28
C SER A 218 7.94 -13.92 8.85
N VAL A 219 8.09 -12.91 7.99
CA VAL A 219 7.95 -11.48 8.36
C VAL A 219 6.49 -11.04 8.44
N TYR A 220 5.55 -11.84 7.92
CA TYR A 220 4.13 -11.50 7.85
C TYR A 220 3.31 -12.15 8.98
N ASP A 221 3.81 -13.25 9.57
CA ASP A 221 3.15 -13.93 10.68
C ASP A 221 4.18 -14.62 11.59
N ARG A 222 4.37 -14.06 12.78
CA ARG A 222 5.27 -14.56 13.81
C ARG A 222 4.91 -15.93 14.38
N ARG A 223 3.83 -16.57 13.94
CA ARG A 223 3.49 -17.96 14.31
C ARG A 223 4.09 -18.96 13.32
N LEU A 224 4.30 -18.55 12.07
CA LEU A 224 4.76 -19.43 11.01
C LEU A 224 6.26 -19.71 11.12
N ARG A 225 6.62 -21.00 11.02
CA ARG A 225 7.99 -21.55 11.08
C ARG A 225 8.27 -22.32 9.80
N HIS A 226 9.54 -22.66 9.57
CA HIS A 226 9.97 -23.43 8.40
C HIS A 226 9.64 -22.69 7.10
N CYS A 227 9.94 -21.40 7.13
CA CYS A 227 9.59 -20.38 6.16
C CYS A 227 10.85 -19.88 5.43
N PRO A 228 11.52 -20.67 4.56
CA PRO A 228 12.70 -20.19 3.83
C PRO A 228 12.33 -19.24 2.67
N GLY A 229 11.13 -18.68 2.66
CA GLY A 229 10.63 -17.70 1.70
C GLY A 229 9.10 -17.60 1.73
N PRO A 230 8.50 -16.51 1.20
CA PRO A 230 7.05 -16.28 1.25
C PRO A 230 6.21 -17.43 0.69
N GLY A 231 6.64 -18.04 -0.43
CA GLY A 231 5.93 -19.16 -1.05
C GLY A 231 5.87 -20.44 -0.22
N ASN A 232 6.76 -20.60 0.77
CA ASN A 232 6.72 -21.72 1.71
C ASN A 232 5.87 -21.39 2.95
N CYS A 233 5.79 -20.11 3.33
CA CYS A 233 4.92 -19.66 4.41
C CYS A 233 3.45 -19.68 4.02
N TYR A 234 3.17 -19.35 2.76
CA TYR A 234 1.83 -19.23 2.23
C TYR A 234 1.75 -19.95 0.88
N PRO A 235 1.75 -21.29 0.86
CA PRO A 235 1.72 -22.05 -0.39
C PRO A 235 0.49 -21.70 -1.26
N ASP A 236 -0.62 -21.33 -0.62
CA ASP A 236 -1.87 -20.98 -1.30
C ASP A 236 -1.80 -19.65 -2.10
N VAL A 237 -0.77 -18.81 -1.90
CA VAL A 237 -0.62 -17.57 -2.70
C VAL A 237 -0.29 -17.85 -4.17
N ALA A 238 0.15 -19.07 -4.49
CA ALA A 238 0.30 -19.51 -5.87
C ALA A 238 -1.05 -19.74 -6.57
N ASN A 239 -2.11 -20.05 -5.82
CA ASN A 239 -3.41 -20.41 -6.40
C ASN A 239 -4.06 -19.24 -7.17
N PRO A 240 -4.11 -17.98 -6.67
CA PRO A 240 -4.59 -16.85 -7.45
C PRO A 240 -3.85 -16.65 -8.77
N VAL A 241 -2.51 -16.79 -8.74
CA VAL A 241 -1.68 -16.67 -9.95
C VAL A 241 -2.06 -17.75 -10.96
N GLN A 242 -2.15 -19.00 -10.52
CA GLN A 242 -2.50 -20.12 -11.38
C GLN A 242 -3.93 -19.98 -11.92
N TYR A 243 -4.88 -19.59 -11.09
CA TYR A 243 -6.28 -19.41 -11.45
C TYR A 243 -6.49 -18.30 -12.48
N LEU A 244 -5.92 -17.12 -12.25
CA LEU A 244 -6.03 -15.98 -13.17
C LEU A 244 -5.31 -16.21 -14.50
N ASN A 245 -4.32 -17.11 -14.53
CA ASN A 245 -3.64 -17.53 -15.76
C ASN A 245 -4.18 -18.83 -16.37
N SER A 246 -5.24 -19.42 -15.80
CA SER A 246 -5.88 -20.58 -16.40
C SER A 246 -6.50 -20.17 -17.75
N PRO A 247 -6.47 -21.01 -18.80
CA PRO A 247 -7.05 -20.65 -20.10
C PRO A 247 -8.53 -20.25 -20.02
N ALA A 248 -9.27 -20.89 -19.11
CA ALA A 248 -10.67 -20.57 -18.86
C ALA A 248 -10.85 -19.10 -18.41
N VAL A 249 -10.03 -18.62 -17.48
CA VAL A 249 -10.15 -17.26 -16.95
C VAL A 249 -9.46 -16.25 -17.87
N LEU A 250 -8.20 -16.51 -18.23
CA LEU A 250 -7.36 -15.55 -18.96
C LEU A 250 -7.89 -15.28 -20.37
N ASP A 251 -8.21 -16.34 -21.11
CA ASP A 251 -8.69 -16.25 -22.49
C ASP A 251 -10.22 -16.28 -22.56
N GLY A 252 -10.85 -17.18 -21.80
CA GLY A 252 -12.30 -17.39 -21.86
C GLY A 252 -13.12 -16.27 -21.23
N GLU A 253 -12.80 -15.84 -20.01
CA GLU A 253 -13.58 -14.85 -19.28
C GLU A 253 -13.07 -13.42 -19.50
N PHE A 254 -11.75 -13.20 -19.44
CA PHE A 254 -11.17 -11.85 -19.48
C PHE A 254 -10.66 -11.44 -20.87
N GLU A 255 -10.52 -12.38 -21.80
CA GLU A 255 -10.04 -12.15 -23.16
C GLU A 255 -8.75 -11.28 -23.18
N VAL A 256 -7.81 -11.52 -22.26
CA VAL A 256 -6.74 -10.56 -21.91
C VAL A 256 -5.92 -10.14 -23.13
N ALA A 257 -5.52 -11.09 -23.98
CA ALA A 257 -4.76 -10.77 -25.18
C ALA A 257 -5.55 -9.87 -26.15
N LEU A 258 -6.86 -10.07 -26.29
CA LEU A 258 -7.71 -9.24 -27.15
C LEU A 258 -7.91 -7.84 -26.55
N ARG A 259 -8.27 -7.77 -25.26
CA ARG A 259 -8.58 -6.51 -24.54
C ARG A 259 -7.35 -5.61 -24.37
N THR A 260 -6.17 -6.22 -24.30
CA THR A 260 -4.89 -5.50 -24.15
C THR A 260 -4.12 -5.37 -25.45
N ARG A 261 -4.66 -5.83 -26.59
CA ARG A 261 -3.95 -5.88 -27.89
C ARG A 261 -2.59 -6.58 -27.79
N GLY A 262 -2.55 -7.63 -26.98
CA GLY A 262 -1.37 -8.42 -26.65
C GLY A 262 -0.38 -7.74 -25.72
N ALA A 263 -0.68 -6.58 -25.14
CA ALA A 263 0.19 -5.89 -24.18
C ALA A 263 0.38 -6.69 -22.88
N LYS A 264 -0.58 -7.52 -22.52
CA LYS A 264 -0.50 -8.51 -21.44
C LYS A 264 -0.77 -9.89 -21.99
N THR A 265 0.00 -10.87 -21.52
CA THR A 265 -0.15 -12.30 -21.86
C THR A 265 -0.39 -13.16 -20.62
N GLY A 266 -0.56 -12.53 -19.46
CA GLY A 266 -0.75 -13.20 -18.19
C GLY A 266 -0.90 -12.19 -17.04
N TRP A 267 -1.13 -12.73 -15.86
CA TRP A 267 -1.22 -12.00 -14.61
C TRP A 267 -0.09 -12.40 -13.67
N GLU A 268 0.51 -11.43 -13.00
CA GLU A 268 1.46 -11.66 -11.93
C GLU A 268 0.98 -10.93 -10.68
N MET A 269 1.22 -11.53 -9.51
CA MET A 269 0.84 -10.95 -8.22
C MET A 269 1.61 -9.67 -7.90
N GLU A 270 2.86 -9.58 -8.35
CA GLU A 270 3.77 -8.46 -8.13
C GLU A 270 4.52 -8.16 -9.42
N ASP A 271 4.81 -6.88 -9.69
CA ASP A 271 5.60 -6.45 -10.85
C ASP A 271 6.97 -5.92 -10.41
N TRP A 272 8.01 -6.73 -10.58
CA TRP A 272 9.39 -6.39 -10.21
C TRP A 272 9.95 -5.14 -10.89
N PRO A 273 9.68 -4.87 -12.19
CA PRO A 273 10.08 -3.62 -12.82
C PRO A 273 9.47 -2.37 -12.15
N THR A 274 8.22 -2.45 -11.70
CA THR A 274 7.55 -1.38 -10.96
C THR A 274 8.15 -1.22 -9.57
N PHE A 275 8.35 -2.32 -8.83
CA PHE A 275 9.02 -2.28 -7.53
C PHE A 275 10.37 -1.56 -7.60
N LYS A 276 11.24 -1.94 -8.54
CA LYS A 276 12.56 -1.31 -8.72
C LYS A 276 12.48 0.19 -8.99
N ARG A 277 11.44 0.64 -9.69
CA ARG A 277 11.21 2.08 -9.96
C ARG A 277 10.78 2.83 -8.69
N PHE A 278 9.90 2.26 -7.88
CA PHE A 278 9.51 2.82 -6.58
C PHE A 278 10.67 2.88 -5.58
N SER A 279 11.54 1.87 -5.58
CA SER A 279 12.77 1.91 -4.80
C SER A 279 13.73 2.99 -5.31
N ALA A 280 13.98 3.02 -6.62
CA ALA A 280 14.93 3.96 -7.23
C ALA A 280 14.48 5.43 -7.15
N SER A 281 13.17 5.71 -7.15
CA SER A 281 12.65 7.07 -6.98
C SER A 281 12.78 7.58 -5.54
N GLY A 282 13.13 6.72 -4.58
CA GLY A 282 13.10 7.04 -3.16
C GLY A 282 11.69 7.06 -2.56
N ASP A 283 10.67 6.72 -3.36
CA ASP A 283 9.30 6.67 -2.88
C ASP A 283 9.20 5.66 -1.75
N PHE A 284 9.77 4.47 -1.90
CA PHE A 284 9.75 3.41 -0.88
C PHE A 284 10.11 3.88 0.56
N VAL A 285 10.96 4.91 0.68
CA VAL A 285 11.48 5.43 1.95
C VAL A 285 10.67 6.61 2.50
N ALA A 286 10.04 7.43 1.64
CA ALA A 286 9.45 8.71 2.07
C ALA A 286 8.25 8.51 3.05
N PRO A 287 8.17 9.16 4.22
CA PRO A 287 7.13 8.85 5.19
C PRO A 287 5.76 9.40 4.77
N MET A 288 4.70 8.74 5.21
CA MET A 288 3.30 9.11 4.92
C MET A 288 2.66 10.01 5.98
N THR A 289 3.45 10.44 6.96
CA THR A 289 3.00 11.24 8.10
C THR A 289 2.37 12.57 7.65
N ALA A 290 2.88 13.20 6.59
CA ALA A 290 2.33 14.43 6.03
C ALA A 290 0.93 14.22 5.40
N ALA A 291 0.75 13.16 4.61
CA ALA A 291 -0.54 12.84 4.01
C ALA A 291 -1.59 12.53 5.10
N LEU A 292 -1.24 11.66 6.06
CA LEU A 292 -2.12 11.35 7.19
C LEU A 292 -2.48 12.59 8.02
N ARG A 293 -1.54 13.53 8.20
CA ARG A 293 -1.80 14.80 8.89
C ARG A 293 -2.83 15.64 8.14
N ALA A 294 -2.67 15.81 6.84
CA ALA A 294 -3.62 16.57 6.02
C ALA A 294 -5.05 15.99 6.12
N LEU A 295 -5.19 14.67 6.12
CA LEU A 295 -6.49 14.00 6.30
C LEU A 295 -7.12 14.29 7.67
N LEU A 296 -6.30 14.27 8.74
CA LEU A 296 -6.77 14.55 10.10
C LEU A 296 -7.12 16.03 10.31
N GLU A 297 -6.42 16.94 9.62
CA GLU A 297 -6.72 18.38 9.62
C GLU A 297 -8.03 18.66 8.88
N ASP A 298 -8.23 18.14 7.66
CA ASP A 298 -9.50 18.25 6.92
C ASP A 298 -10.68 17.69 7.73
N SER A 299 -10.50 16.55 8.39
CA SER A 299 -11.52 15.96 9.30
C SER A 299 -11.88 16.88 10.47
N ARG A 300 -10.93 17.67 10.98
CA ARG A 300 -11.17 18.64 12.07
C ARG A 300 -11.87 19.89 11.54
N GLU A 301 -11.42 20.43 10.42
CA GLU A 301 -11.98 21.65 9.80
C GLU A 301 -13.39 21.42 9.25
N GLY A 302 -13.67 20.23 8.71
CA GLY A 302 -15.03 19.82 8.32
C GLY A 302 -16.02 19.85 9.48
N LYS A 303 -15.56 19.78 10.74
CA LYS A 303 -16.41 19.93 11.94
C LYS A 303 -16.65 21.40 12.32
N THR A 304 -15.79 22.33 11.91
CA THR A 304 -15.87 23.75 12.29
C THR A 304 -16.57 24.59 11.22
N ALA A 305 -16.58 24.17 9.95
CA ALA A 305 -17.33 24.83 8.90
C ALA A 305 -18.84 24.63 9.07
N SER A 306 -19.58 25.75 9.20
CA SER A 306 -21.04 25.85 9.41
C SER A 306 -21.92 25.31 8.25
N GLY A 307 -21.45 24.35 7.45
CA GLY A 307 -22.17 23.81 6.30
C GLY A 307 -21.72 22.41 5.89
N SER A 308 -22.47 21.39 6.33
CA SER A 308 -22.75 20.14 5.62
C SER A 308 -21.61 19.24 5.08
N ARG A 309 -20.34 19.40 5.45
CA ARG A 309 -19.30 18.42 5.07
C ARG A 309 -19.11 17.39 6.19
N ARG A 310 -19.39 16.10 5.90
CA ARG A 310 -19.18 15.03 6.89
C ARG A 310 -17.67 14.87 7.15
N PRO A 311 -17.22 14.74 8.41
CA PRO A 311 -15.80 14.62 8.74
C PRO A 311 -15.19 13.34 8.14
N LEU A 312 -14.03 13.42 7.51
CA LEU A 312 -13.31 12.24 7.01
C LEU A 312 -12.90 11.31 8.17
N ASP A 313 -13.20 10.02 8.06
CA ASP A 313 -12.79 9.02 9.06
C ASP A 313 -11.51 8.29 8.64
N VAL A 314 -10.58 8.07 9.58
CA VAL A 314 -9.32 7.34 9.36
C VAL A 314 -9.23 6.18 10.34
N LEU A 315 -9.14 4.95 9.82
CA LEU A 315 -8.92 3.73 10.62
C LEU A 315 -7.62 3.04 10.20
N LEU A 316 -6.72 2.83 11.15
CA LEU A 316 -5.55 1.98 10.97
C LEU A 316 -5.71 0.75 11.86
N TYR A 317 -5.73 -0.44 11.28
CA TYR A 317 -5.88 -1.70 12.02
C TYR A 317 -4.68 -2.60 11.76
N ILE A 318 -4.18 -3.28 12.79
CA ILE A 318 -2.92 -4.01 12.72
C ILE A 318 -3.11 -5.40 13.30
N GLY A 319 -2.82 -6.43 12.50
CA GLY A 319 -2.69 -7.79 12.99
C GLY A 319 -1.48 -7.92 13.92
N VAL A 320 -1.70 -8.25 15.19
CA VAL A 320 -0.62 -8.33 16.21
C VAL A 320 0.43 -9.42 15.95
N MET A 321 0.16 -10.33 15.02
CA MET A 321 1.10 -11.37 14.61
C MET A 321 2.08 -10.90 13.53
N ASP A 322 1.81 -9.79 12.88
CA ASP A 322 2.67 -9.23 11.85
C ASP A 322 3.98 -8.70 12.44
N ILE A 323 5.06 -8.81 11.67
CA ILE A 323 6.39 -8.30 12.03
C ILE A 323 6.75 -7.13 11.12
N ILE A 324 6.53 -7.25 9.81
CA ILE A 324 6.94 -6.24 8.83
C ILE A 324 6.20 -4.91 9.05
N CYS A 325 4.90 -4.94 9.33
CA CYS A 325 4.13 -3.77 9.75
C CYS A 325 3.56 -3.96 11.17
N ASN A 326 4.43 -4.36 12.10
CA ASN A 326 4.06 -4.65 13.49
C ASN A 326 3.41 -3.45 14.20
N PRO A 327 2.55 -3.70 15.21
CA PRO A 327 1.82 -2.63 15.89
C PRO A 327 2.71 -1.66 16.68
N ASP A 328 3.88 -2.09 17.17
CA ASP A 328 4.78 -1.22 17.92
C ASP A 328 5.39 -0.15 17.00
N GLY A 329 5.88 -0.54 15.82
CA GLY A 329 6.37 0.38 14.80
C GLY A 329 5.30 1.31 14.23
N VAL A 330 4.09 0.79 13.97
CA VAL A 330 2.97 1.62 13.50
C VAL A 330 2.58 2.66 14.56
N LEU A 331 2.47 2.27 15.83
CA LEU A 331 2.15 3.22 16.91
C LEU A 331 3.24 4.28 17.07
N GLU A 332 4.50 3.90 16.97
CA GLU A 332 5.62 4.85 17.05
C GLU A 332 5.59 5.84 15.88
N ALA A 333 5.38 5.38 14.64
CA ALA A 333 5.28 6.23 13.46
C ALA A 333 4.13 7.26 13.58
N LEU A 334 3.04 6.90 14.25
CA LEU A 334 1.90 7.79 14.49
C LEU A 334 2.16 8.84 15.58
N ARG A 335 3.14 8.66 16.49
CA ARG A 335 3.43 9.64 17.54
C ARG A 335 3.81 11.00 16.96
N GLY A 336 4.61 11.01 15.89
CA GLY A 336 5.01 12.23 15.18
C GLY A 336 3.82 13.01 14.56
N ILE A 337 2.69 12.35 14.32
CA ILE A 337 1.47 12.98 13.81
C ILE A 337 0.65 13.59 14.97
N CYS A 338 0.61 12.92 16.11
CA CYS A 338 -0.19 13.28 17.28
C CYS A 338 0.44 14.38 18.16
N GLU A 339 1.77 14.39 18.33
CA GLU A 339 2.45 15.34 19.23
C GLU A 339 2.46 16.78 18.69
N GLU A 340 2.67 16.96 17.38
CA GLU A 340 2.57 18.28 16.74
C GLU A 340 1.13 18.81 16.72
N SER A 341 0.14 17.93 16.55
CA SER A 341 -1.28 18.27 16.69
C SER A 341 -1.65 18.84 18.07
N ARG A 342 -0.94 18.42 19.14
CA ARG A 342 -1.13 18.96 20.50
C ARG A 342 -0.42 20.30 20.70
N ARG A 343 0.69 20.57 20.01
CA ARG A 343 1.39 21.87 20.08
C ARG A 343 0.61 23.03 19.48
N VAL A 344 -0.36 22.76 18.58
CA VAL A 344 -1.24 23.78 17.99
C VAL A 344 -2.41 24.18 18.93
N ARG A 345 -2.59 23.51 20.08
CA ARG A 345 -3.48 23.99 21.16
C ARG A 345 -2.69 24.60 22.31
N LYS A 346 -2.14 25.79 22.07
CA LYS A 346 -1.85 26.76 23.12
C LYS A 346 -2.33 28.13 22.62
N GLU A 347 -3.62 28.36 22.82
CA GLU A 347 -4.11 29.72 23.09
C GLU A 347 -3.91 30.01 24.59
#